data_AF-A0A382C8H0-F1
#
_entry.id   AF-A0A382C8H0-F1
#
_cell.length_a   1.000
_cell.length_b   1.000
_cell.length_c   1.000
_cell.angle_alpha   90.00
_cell.angle_beta   90.00
_cell.angle_gamma   90.00
#
_symmetry.space_group_name_H-M   'P 1'
#
loop_
_entity.id
_entity.type
_entity.pdbx_description
1 polymer ?
#
loop_
_entity_poly.entity_id
_entity_poly.type
_entity_poly.pdbx_seq_one_letter_code
_entity_poly.pdbx_strand_id
1 'polypeptide(L)'
;MNKSERALVITKSLNELYPNPPIPLNHDSIFTLLIAVVLSAQCTDVRVNQVTPLLFKKANNPKAMIKLGTKEIKRIIRPCGLSPKKSKSIYELSKILVKKHNGKVPES
;
A
#
# COMPACT_ATOMS: atom_id res chain seq x y z
N MET A 1 -8.87 -21.73 31.20
CA MET A 1 -8.25 -20.57 30.54
C MET A 1 -9.31 -19.80 29.76
N ASN A 2 -9.57 -18.55 30.10
CA ASN A 2 -10.53 -17.70 29.39
C ASN A 2 -9.94 -17.17 28.05
N LYS A 3 -10.76 -16.50 27.23
CA LYS A 3 -10.32 -16.01 25.92
C LYS A 3 -9.13 -15.03 26.02
N SER A 4 -9.12 -14.17 27.03
CA SER A 4 -8.07 -13.16 27.26
C SER A 4 -6.75 -13.80 27.68
N GLU A 5 -6.80 -14.76 28.61
CA GLU A 5 -5.62 -15.53 29.04
C GLU A 5 -5.01 -16.30 27.87
N ARG A 6 -5.85 -16.91 27.02
CA ARG A 6 -5.37 -17.61 25.81
C ARG A 6 -4.70 -16.66 24.82
N ALA A 7 -5.28 -15.46 24.62
CA ALA A 7 -4.70 -14.45 23.74
C ALA A 7 -3.32 -14.00 24.24
N LEU A 8 -3.15 -13.81 25.54
CA LEU A 8 -1.85 -13.46 26.14
C LEU A 8 -0.79 -14.54 25.91
N VAL A 9 -1.14 -15.82 26.08
CA VAL A 9 -0.23 -16.94 25.80
C VAL A 9 0.18 -16.96 24.32
N ILE A 10 -0.78 -16.80 23.39
CA ILE A 10 -0.50 -16.78 21.95
C ILE A 10 0.38 -15.59 21.58
N THR A 11 0.07 -14.38 22.06
CA THR A 11 0.87 -13.18 21.81
C THR A 11 2.30 -13.34 22.31
N LYS A 12 2.49 -13.92 23.51
CA LYS A 12 3.82 -14.20 24.04
C LYS A 12 4.60 -15.13 23.10
N SER A 13 4.00 -16.24 22.68
CA SER A 13 4.64 -17.18 21.75
C SER A 13 4.94 -16.56 20.38
N LEU A 14 4.04 -15.73 19.84
CA LEU A 14 4.29 -15.03 18.58
C LEU A 14 5.45 -14.03 18.70
N ASN A 15 5.55 -13.30 19.81
CA ASN A 15 6.64 -12.36 20.04
C ASN A 15 8.00 -13.08 20.23
N GLU A 16 8.01 -14.29 20.80
CA GLU A 16 9.21 -15.12 20.91
C GLU A 16 9.64 -15.70 19.55
N LEU A 17 8.68 -16.16 18.74
CA LEU A 17 8.94 -16.74 17.41
C LEU A 17 9.30 -15.68 16.35
N TYR A 18 8.72 -14.49 16.46
CA TYR A 18 8.88 -13.40 15.49
C TYR A 18 9.23 -12.09 16.21
N PRO A 19 10.44 -11.98 16.82
CA PRO A 19 10.80 -10.82 17.63
C PRO A 19 10.90 -9.52 16.82
N ASN A 20 11.26 -9.60 15.54
CA ASN A 20 11.40 -8.47 14.64
C ASN A 20 10.82 -8.83 13.26
N PRO A 21 9.49 -8.85 13.09
CA PRO A 21 8.90 -9.18 11.80
C PRO A 21 9.30 -8.13 10.77
N PRO A 22 9.66 -8.53 9.54
CA PRO A 22 10.05 -7.59 8.51
C PRO A 22 8.85 -6.74 8.08
N ILE A 23 9.12 -5.52 7.64
CA ILE A 23 8.12 -4.69 6.97
C ILE A 23 7.86 -5.30 5.59
N PRO A 24 6.64 -5.78 5.28
CA PRO A 24 6.41 -6.61 4.11
C PRO A 24 6.42 -5.84 2.78
N LEU A 25 6.06 -4.54 2.80
CA LEU A 25 5.92 -3.71 1.61
C LEU A 25 6.98 -2.61 1.59
N ASN A 26 7.75 -2.53 0.51
CA ASN A 26 8.78 -1.50 0.34
C ASN A 26 8.14 -0.13 0.08
N HIS A 27 8.49 0.86 0.89
CA HIS A 27 7.97 2.22 0.80
C HIS A 27 8.93 3.25 1.41
N ASP A 28 8.92 4.47 0.86
CA ASP A 28 9.78 5.59 1.30
C ASP A 28 8.99 6.70 2.00
N SER A 29 7.65 6.58 2.02
CA SER A 29 6.72 7.56 2.59
C SER A 29 5.36 6.93 2.90
N ILE A 30 4.56 7.60 3.73
CA ILE A 30 3.20 7.19 4.06
C ILE A 30 2.33 7.09 2.79
N PHE A 31 2.50 8.00 1.82
CA PHE A 31 1.77 7.92 0.55
C PHE A 31 2.15 6.66 -0.24
N THR A 32 3.44 6.39 -0.39
CA THR A 32 3.89 5.18 -1.12
C THR A 32 3.45 3.89 -0.41
N LEU A 33 3.42 3.88 0.93
CA LEU A 33 2.86 2.79 1.71
C LEU A 33 1.37 2.59 1.42
N LEU A 34 0.58 3.67 1.45
CA LEU A 34 -0.85 3.64 1.12
C LEU A 34 -1.09 3.04 -0.28
N ILE A 35 -0.31 3.45 -1.28
CA ILE A 35 -0.41 2.88 -2.63
C ILE A 35 0.00 1.41 -2.65
N ALA A 36 1.07 1.02 -1.96
CA ALA A 36 1.50 -0.38 -1.87
C ALA A 36 0.40 -1.26 -1.24
N VAL A 37 -0.28 -0.77 -0.19
CA VAL A 37 -1.41 -1.45 0.46
C VAL A 37 -2.61 -1.57 -0.49
N VAL A 38 -2.93 -0.54 -1.28
CA VAL A 38 -3.97 -0.65 -2.32
C VAL A 38 -3.60 -1.72 -3.36
N LEU A 39 -2.32 -1.87 -3.68
CA LEU A 39 -1.82 -2.88 -4.61
C LEU A 39 -1.80 -4.30 -4.02
N SER A 40 -1.63 -4.47 -2.71
CA SER A 40 -1.55 -5.79 -2.06
C SER A 40 -2.89 -6.52 -2.01
N ALA A 41 -4.02 -5.84 -2.21
CA ALA A 41 -5.32 -6.50 -2.29
C ALA A 41 -5.33 -7.59 -3.38
N GLN A 42 -5.44 -8.86 -2.96
CA GLN A 42 -5.36 -10.04 -3.84
C GLN A 42 -4.05 -10.09 -4.67
N CYS A 43 -2.93 -9.67 -4.09
CA CYS A 43 -1.60 -9.71 -4.68
C CYS A 43 -0.56 -10.05 -3.60
N THR A 44 0.52 -10.75 -3.96
CA THR A 44 1.58 -11.05 -3.00
C THR A 44 2.50 -9.84 -2.78
N ASP A 45 3.03 -9.69 -1.56
CA ASP A 45 3.95 -8.59 -1.25
C ASP A 45 5.19 -8.59 -2.16
N VAL A 46 5.72 -9.77 -2.49
CA VAL A 46 6.82 -9.93 -3.46
C VAL A 46 6.49 -9.29 -4.80
N ARG A 47 5.26 -9.48 -5.30
CA ARG A 47 4.84 -8.92 -6.59
C ARG A 47 4.57 -7.43 -6.51
N VAL A 48 4.03 -6.94 -5.40
CA VAL A 48 3.90 -5.50 -5.14
C VAL A 48 5.28 -4.85 -5.14
N ASN A 49 6.24 -5.40 -4.40
CA ASN A 49 7.60 -4.87 -4.26
C ASN A 49 8.42 -4.88 -5.56
N GLN A 50 8.05 -5.72 -6.53
CA GLN A 50 8.64 -5.69 -7.87
C GLN A 50 8.04 -4.60 -8.77
N VAL A 51 6.78 -4.22 -8.54
CA VAL A 51 6.04 -3.28 -9.38
C VAL A 51 6.14 -1.84 -8.87
N THR A 52 6.10 -1.65 -7.54
CA THR A 52 6.12 -0.32 -6.92
C THR A 52 7.32 0.54 -7.29
N PRO A 53 8.57 0.03 -7.46
CA PRO A 53 9.69 0.86 -7.88
C PRO A 53 9.46 1.50 -9.26
N LEU A 54 8.84 0.76 -10.19
CA LEU A 54 8.51 1.25 -11.54
C LEU A 54 7.46 2.37 -11.50
N LEU A 55 6.47 2.23 -10.63
CA LEU A 55 5.42 3.24 -10.44
C LEU A 55 5.97 4.48 -9.74
N PHE A 56 6.67 4.31 -8.63
CA PHE A 56 7.13 5.41 -7.77
C PHE A 56 8.25 6.23 -8.40
N LYS A 57 9.08 5.63 -9.27
CA LYS A 57 10.02 6.39 -10.12
C LYS A 57 9.33 7.43 -11.00
N LYS A 58 8.07 7.18 -11.38
CA LYS A 58 7.25 8.12 -12.19
C LYS A 58 6.35 9.00 -11.33
N ALA A 59 5.81 8.46 -10.24
CA ALA A 59 4.89 9.16 -9.36
C ALA A 59 4.91 8.59 -7.93
N ASN A 60 5.60 9.29 -7.02
CA ASN A 60 5.69 8.95 -5.60
C ASN A 60 4.89 9.89 -4.68
N ASN A 61 4.07 10.78 -5.24
CA ASN A 61 3.21 11.69 -4.48
C ASN A 61 1.86 11.88 -5.18
N PRO A 62 0.81 12.38 -4.48
CA PRO A 62 -0.53 12.48 -5.04
C PRO A 62 -0.60 13.31 -6.34
N LYS A 63 0.07 14.46 -6.40
CA LYS A 63 0.04 15.35 -7.58
C LYS A 63 0.66 14.67 -8.81
N ALA A 64 1.81 14.04 -8.63
CA ALA A 64 2.47 13.27 -9.69
C ALA A 64 1.61 12.08 -10.13
N MET A 65 0.95 11.39 -9.20
CA MET A 65 0.09 10.24 -9.50
C MET A 65 -1.13 10.64 -10.33
N ILE A 66 -1.73 11.80 -10.02
CA ILE A 66 -2.81 12.38 -10.85
C ILE A 66 -2.28 12.70 -12.24
N LYS A 67 -1.13 13.38 -12.35
CA LYS A 67 -0.54 13.75 -13.63
C LYS A 67 -0.21 12.52 -14.50
N LEU A 68 0.19 11.40 -13.88
CA LEU A 68 0.47 10.15 -14.56
C LEU A 68 -0.78 9.55 -15.23
N GLY A 69 -1.94 9.70 -14.58
CA GLY A 69 -3.23 9.31 -15.13
C GLY A 69 -3.52 7.81 -15.08
N THR A 70 -4.80 7.45 -15.09
CA THR A 70 -5.28 6.07 -14.89
C THR A 70 -4.74 5.06 -15.91
N LYS A 71 -4.59 5.46 -17.18
CA LYS A 71 -4.12 4.57 -18.26
C LYS A 71 -2.69 4.10 -18.02
N GLU A 72 -1.80 5.02 -17.68
CA GLU A 72 -0.38 4.72 -17.44
C GLU A 72 -0.19 3.98 -16.11
N ILE A 73 -0.91 4.39 -15.05
CA ILE A 73 -0.94 3.64 -13.79
C ILE A 73 -1.35 2.19 -14.05
N LYS A 74 -2.46 1.96 -14.77
CA LYS A 74 -2.95 0.61 -15.12
C LYS A 74 -1.90 -0.20 -15.87
N ARG A 75 -1.18 0.42 -16.80
CA ARG A 75 -0.13 -0.24 -17.60
C ARG A 75 0.99 -0.75 -16.70
N ILE A 76 1.46 0.07 -15.76
CA ILE A 76 2.54 -0.26 -14.82
C ILE A 76 2.09 -1.35 -13.83
N ILE A 77 0.89 -1.20 -13.25
CA ILE A 77 0.41 -2.11 -12.20
C ILE A 77 -0.29 -3.37 -12.73
N ARG A 78 -0.26 -3.62 -14.04
CA ARG A 78 -0.88 -4.79 -14.67
C ARG A 78 -0.48 -6.12 -13.99
N PRO A 79 0.77 -6.34 -13.54
CA PRO A 79 1.16 -7.57 -12.86
C PRO A 79 0.50 -7.79 -11.48
N CYS A 80 -0.07 -6.76 -10.85
CA CYS A 80 -0.66 -6.86 -9.50
C CYS A 80 -2.11 -7.39 -9.47
N GLY A 81 -2.68 -7.80 -10.61
CA GLY A 81 -4.09 -8.21 -10.71
C GLY A 81 -5.07 -7.06 -10.43
N LEU A 82 -6.34 -7.21 -10.85
CA LEU A 82 -7.40 -6.19 -10.67
C LEU A 82 -7.00 -4.76 -11.13
N SER A 83 -6.04 -4.66 -12.06
CA SER A 83 -5.43 -3.39 -12.45
C SER A 83 -6.41 -2.33 -12.94
N PRO A 84 -7.54 -2.64 -13.63
CA PRO A 84 -8.52 -1.62 -13.99
C PRO A 84 -9.18 -0.93 -12.79
N LYS A 85 -9.44 -1.67 -11.70
CA LYS A 85 -10.07 -1.13 -10.49
C LYS A 85 -9.01 -0.40 -9.66
N LYS A 86 -7.86 -1.04 -9.42
CA LYS A 86 -6.75 -0.46 -8.66
C LYS A 86 -6.26 0.86 -9.25
N SER A 87 -6.11 0.96 -10.58
CA SER A 87 -5.64 2.20 -11.21
C SER A 87 -6.61 3.36 -11.03
N LYS A 88 -7.92 3.10 -11.08
CA LYS A 88 -8.96 4.10 -10.82
C LYS A 88 -8.93 4.52 -9.35
N SER A 89 -8.85 3.57 -8.43
CA SER A 89 -8.75 3.84 -6.98
C SER A 89 -7.52 4.69 -6.65
N ILE A 90 -6.33 4.34 -7.16
CA ILE A 90 -5.08 5.09 -6.96
C ILE A 90 -5.21 6.53 -7.46
N TYR A 91 -5.80 6.73 -8.63
CA TYR A 91 -5.99 8.06 -9.20
C TYR A 91 -7.00 8.89 -8.39
N GLU A 92 -8.16 8.32 -8.07
CA GLU A 92 -9.21 9.03 -7.33
C GLU A 92 -8.82 9.31 -5.88
N LEU A 93 -8.16 8.37 -5.19
CA LEU A 93 -7.65 8.63 -3.85
C LEU A 93 -6.59 9.76 -3.89
N SER A 94 -5.72 9.77 -4.90
CA SER A 94 -4.73 10.86 -5.05
C SER A 94 -5.41 12.22 -5.25
N LYS A 95 -6.50 12.28 -6.04
CA LYS A 95 -7.33 13.49 -6.17
C LYS A 95 -7.95 13.91 -4.84
N ILE A 96 -8.47 12.96 -4.07
CA ILE A 96 -9.05 13.22 -2.74
C ILE A 96 -7.99 13.81 -1.81
N LEU A 97 -6.80 13.22 -1.75
CA LEU A 97 -5.71 13.72 -0.93
C LEU A 97 -5.36 15.17 -1.30
N VAL A 98 -5.21 15.48 -2.58
CA VAL A 98 -4.93 16.85 -3.03
C VAL A 98 -6.06 17.82 -2.68
N LYS A 99 -7.32 17.43 -2.89
CA LYS A 99 -8.47 18.32 -2.73
C LYS A 99 -8.90 18.52 -1.27
N LYS A 100 -8.84 17.49 -0.46
CA LYS A 100 -9.42 17.46 0.89
C LYS A 100 -8.39 17.39 2.02
N HIS A 101 -7.16 16.97 1.72
CA HIS A 101 -6.13 16.71 2.72
C HIS A 101 -4.80 17.39 2.37
N ASN A 102 -4.82 18.44 1.54
CA ASN A 102 -3.64 19.21 1.13
C ASN A 102 -2.46 18.36 0.60
N GLY A 103 -2.78 17.21 -0.01
CA GLY A 103 -1.81 16.26 -0.55
C GLY A 103 -1.13 15.35 0.47
N LYS A 104 -1.60 15.32 1.72
CA LYS A 104 -1.08 14.45 2.79
C LYS A 104 -2.06 13.32 3.09
N VAL A 105 -1.52 12.15 3.47
CA VAL A 105 -2.34 11.04 3.99
C VAL A 105 -2.80 11.41 5.40
N PRO A 106 -4.11 11.39 5.71
CA PRO A 106 -4.62 11.70 7.04
C PRO A 106 -4.23 10.62 8.05
N GLU A 107 -4.03 11.02 9.31
CA GLU A 107 -3.60 10.12 10.40
C GLU A 107 -4.77 9.46 11.14
N SER A 108 -6.00 9.94 10.94
CA SER A 108 -7.25 9.43 11.54
C SER A 108 -8.47 10.06 10.88
#